data_AF-U1FEK8-F1
#
_entry.id   AF-U1FEK8-F1
#
_cell.length_a   1.000
_cell.length_b   1.000
_cell.length_c   1.000
_cell.angle_alpha   90.00
_cell.angle_beta   90.00
_cell.angle_gamma   90.00
#
_symmetry.space_group_name_H-M   'P 1'
#
loop_
_entity.id
_entity.type
_entity.pdbx_description
1 polymer ?
#
loop_
_entity_poly.entity_id
_entity_poly.type
_entity_poly.pdbx_seq_one_letter_code
_entity_poly.pdbx_strand_id
1 'polypeptide(L)'
;MPQVEQLAERLHITSLSANEKLRSPELAEEIRRRVAELSAKLPHQEQIRDLSVLWDEFTTDNGLLTPTLKVRRREVEKRFTGVIEEMYSKIAIRRKGGAGKDARRNGRAHKDDGSSVRH
;
A
#
# COMPACT_ATOMS: atom_id res chain seq x y z
N MET A 1 -13.97 -20.68 4.98
CA MET A 1 -14.22 -19.42 4.24
C MET A 1 -13.93 -19.72 2.77
N PRO A 2 -14.94 -20.00 1.94
CA PRO A 2 -14.74 -20.68 0.66
C PRO A 2 -13.83 -19.92 -0.31
N GLN A 3 -13.81 -18.59 -0.27
CA GLN A 3 -12.92 -17.79 -1.14
C GLN A 3 -11.44 -17.81 -0.70
N VAL A 4 -11.15 -18.07 0.58
CA VAL A 4 -9.78 -18.15 1.11
C VAL A 4 -9.15 -19.50 0.74
N GLU A 5 -9.93 -20.57 0.81
CA GLU A 5 -9.50 -21.93 0.44
C GLU A 5 -9.15 -22.03 -1.05
N GLN A 6 -9.99 -21.48 -1.94
CA GLN A 6 -9.72 -21.44 -3.39
C GLN A 6 -8.47 -20.63 -3.74
N LEU A 7 -8.17 -19.58 -2.97
CA LEU A 7 -6.99 -18.75 -3.18
C LEU A 7 -5.71 -19.46 -2.73
N ALA A 8 -5.77 -20.21 -1.63
CA ALA A 8 -4.67 -20.98 -1.09
C ALA A 8 -4.24 -22.14 -2.00
N GLU A 9 -5.19 -22.81 -2.67
CA GLU A 9 -4.88 -23.85 -3.67
C GLU A 9 -4.15 -23.27 -4.88
N ARG A 10 -4.62 -22.13 -5.40
CA ARG A 10 -4.03 -21.48 -6.57
C ARG A 10 -2.61 -20.94 -6.32
N LEU A 11 -2.29 -20.60 -5.07
CA LEU A 11 -0.98 -20.10 -4.65
C LEU A 11 -0.04 -21.22 -4.17
N HIS A 12 -0.45 -22.50 -4.27
CA HIS A 12 0.33 -23.67 -3.83
C HIS A 12 0.76 -23.63 -2.35
N ILE A 13 -0.02 -22.97 -1.49
CA ILE A 13 0.25 -22.89 -0.05
C ILE A 13 -0.48 -24.04 0.66
N THR A 14 -0.33 -25.26 0.18
CA THR A 14 -1.18 -26.40 0.57
C THR A 14 -0.82 -27.02 1.92
N SER A 15 0.43 -26.93 2.39
CA SER A 15 0.90 -27.64 3.60
C SER A 15 0.88 -26.85 4.92
N LEU A 16 0.42 -25.60 4.92
CA LEU A 16 0.34 -24.78 6.14
C LEU A 16 -1.02 -24.92 6.84
N SER A 17 -1.10 -24.71 8.15
CA SER A 17 -2.39 -24.62 8.84
C SER A 17 -3.19 -23.41 8.33
N ALA A 18 -4.52 -23.41 8.45
CA ALA A 18 -5.37 -22.30 7.95
C ALA A 18 -4.92 -20.92 8.48
N ASN A 19 -4.41 -20.86 9.71
CA ASN A 19 -3.87 -19.64 10.33
C ASN A 19 -2.53 -19.20 9.73
N GLU A 20 -1.66 -20.15 9.38
CA GLU A 20 -0.36 -19.86 8.75
C GLU A 20 -0.53 -19.43 7.28
N LYS A 21 -1.50 -20.03 6.56
CA LYS A 21 -1.86 -19.58 5.21
C LYS A 21 -2.41 -18.16 5.20
N LEU A 22 -3.26 -17.85 6.19
CA LEU A 22 -3.77 -16.50 6.37
C LEU A 22 -2.61 -15.53 6.54
N ARG A 23 -1.57 -15.84 7.32
CA ARG A 23 -0.47 -14.89 7.58
C ARG A 23 0.66 -14.89 6.54
N SER A 24 0.48 -15.56 5.41
CA SER A 24 1.52 -15.71 4.38
C SER A 24 1.80 -14.39 3.64
N PRO A 25 3.07 -14.07 3.34
CA PRO A 25 3.43 -12.93 2.48
C PRO A 25 2.73 -12.99 1.12
N GLU A 26 2.58 -14.18 0.55
CA GLU A 26 1.94 -14.42 -0.74
C GLU A 26 0.46 -13.99 -0.72
N LEU A 27 -0.28 -14.29 0.36
CA LEU A 27 -1.65 -13.83 0.50
C LEU A 27 -1.72 -12.30 0.65
N ALA A 28 -0.81 -11.70 1.43
CA ALA A 28 -0.76 -10.26 1.58
C ALA A 28 -0.49 -9.54 0.24
N GLU A 29 0.40 -10.09 -0.59
CA GLU A 29 0.67 -9.58 -1.94
C GLU A 29 -0.52 -9.75 -2.88
N GLU A 30 -1.22 -10.89 -2.84
CA GLU A 30 -2.43 -11.11 -3.63
C GLU A 30 -3.54 -10.11 -3.25
N ILE A 31 -3.74 -9.84 -1.95
CA ILE A 31 -4.67 -8.82 -1.45
C ILE A 31 -4.25 -7.44 -2.00
N ARG A 32 -2.98 -7.07 -1.85
CA ARG A 32 -2.44 -5.80 -2.37
C ARG A 32 -2.70 -5.66 -3.86
N ARG A 33 -2.43 -6.70 -4.65
CA ARG A 33 -2.65 -6.69 -6.11
C ARG A 33 -4.12 -6.46 -6.46
N ARG A 34 -5.04 -7.21 -5.86
CA ARG A 34 -6.49 -7.07 -6.12
C ARG A 34 -7.01 -5.69 -5.73
N VAL A 35 -6.59 -5.17 -4.57
CA VAL A 35 -6.96 -3.83 -4.14
C VAL A 35 -6.42 -2.77 -5.10
N ALA A 36 -5.19 -2.91 -5.59
CA ALA A 36 -4.62 -2.01 -6.58
C ALA A 36 -5.40 -2.05 -7.92
N GLU A 37 -5.75 -3.24 -8.41
CA GLU A 37 -6.55 -3.41 -9.64
C GLU A 37 -7.93 -2.75 -9.52
N LEU A 38 -8.59 -2.86 -8.36
CA LEU A 38 -9.87 -2.21 -8.12
C LEU A 38 -9.72 -0.70 -7.96
N SER A 39 -8.72 -0.26 -7.19
CA SER A 39 -8.44 1.16 -6.96
C SER A 39 -8.08 1.88 -8.25
N ALA A 40 -7.39 1.24 -9.19
CA ALA A 40 -7.02 1.84 -10.48
C ALA A 40 -8.24 2.24 -11.35
N LYS A 41 -9.40 1.64 -11.08
CA LYS A 41 -10.67 1.96 -11.77
C LYS A 41 -11.38 3.18 -11.17
N LEU A 42 -10.93 3.67 -10.01
CA LEU A 42 -11.53 4.80 -9.31
C LEU A 42 -10.89 6.14 -9.71
N PRO A 43 -11.63 7.26 -9.61
CA PRO A 43 -11.08 8.60 -9.76
C PRO A 43 -9.87 8.82 -8.85
N HIS A 44 -8.90 9.62 -9.28
CA HIS A 44 -7.63 9.82 -8.56
C HIS A 44 -7.79 10.18 -7.07
N GLN A 45 -8.78 11.00 -6.71
CA GLN A 45 -9.04 11.38 -5.31
C GLN A 45 -9.57 10.23 -4.42
N GLU A 46 -10.10 9.16 -5.01
CA GLU A 46 -10.61 7.98 -4.32
C GLU A 46 -9.63 6.80 -4.36
N GLN A 47 -8.48 6.95 -5.04
CA GLN A 47 -7.48 5.89 -5.11
C GLN A 47 -6.76 5.69 -3.78
N ILE A 48 -6.62 4.43 -3.39
CA ILE A 48 -5.89 4.02 -2.20
C ILE A 48 -4.39 4.24 -2.43
N ARG A 49 -3.76 5.01 -1.55
CA ARG A 49 -2.37 5.49 -1.73
C ARG A 49 -1.32 4.60 -1.06
N ASP A 50 -1.75 3.83 -0.06
CA ASP A 50 -0.95 2.80 0.62
C ASP A 50 -1.91 1.81 1.30
N LEU A 51 -1.50 0.55 1.44
CA LEU A 51 -2.29 -0.51 2.05
C LEU A 51 -1.43 -1.37 2.98
N SER A 52 -1.91 -1.56 4.21
CA SER A 52 -1.34 -2.48 5.19
C SER A 52 -2.34 -3.59 5.50
N VAL A 53 -1.88 -4.84 5.45
CA VAL A 53 -2.70 -6.01 5.80
C VAL A 53 -2.47 -6.31 7.28
N LEU A 54 -3.56 -6.35 8.04
CA LEU A 54 -3.56 -6.66 9.46
C LEU A 54 -4.15 -8.06 9.68
N TRP A 55 -3.51 -8.84 10.55
CA TRP A 55 -3.98 -10.17 10.94
C TRP A 55 -4.80 -10.16 12.24
N ASP A 56 -4.82 -9.02 12.93
CA ASP A 56 -5.66 -8.79 14.10
C ASP A 56 -7.12 -8.61 13.67
N GLU A 57 -8.01 -9.44 14.21
CA GLU A 57 -9.44 -9.32 13.94
C GLU A 57 -10.06 -8.15 14.70
N PHE A 58 -11.07 -7.53 14.08
CA PHE A 58 -11.91 -6.54 14.77
C PHE A 58 -13.09 -7.28 15.38
N THR A 59 -13.23 -7.23 16.69
CA THR A 59 -14.31 -7.92 17.41
C THR A 59 -15.03 -6.97 18.36
N THR A 60 -16.22 -7.37 18.79
CA THR A 60 -16.92 -6.68 19.88
C THR A 60 -16.14 -6.79 21.19
N ASP A 61 -15.56 -7.96 21.43
CA ASP A 61 -14.89 -8.32 22.68
C ASP A 61 -13.60 -7.52 22.90
N ASN A 62 -12.86 -7.27 21.81
CA ASN A 62 -11.68 -6.42 21.85
C ASN A 62 -11.99 -4.92 21.71
N GLY A 63 -13.27 -4.56 21.70
CA GLY A 63 -13.75 -3.18 21.70
C GLY A 63 -13.54 -2.42 20.39
N LEU A 64 -13.16 -3.10 19.29
CA LEU A 64 -12.94 -2.47 17.99
C LEU A 64 -14.22 -2.38 17.15
N LEU A 65 -15.24 -3.18 17.48
CA LEU A 65 -16.57 -3.10 16.88
C LEU A 65 -17.62 -2.66 17.91
N THR A 66 -18.69 -2.01 17.44
CA THR A 66 -19.94 -1.87 18.18
C THR A 66 -20.64 -3.24 18.28
N PRO A 67 -21.60 -3.41 19.20
CA PRO A 67 -22.45 -4.61 19.21
C PRO A 67 -23.16 -4.87 17.88
N THR A 68 -23.38 -3.82 17.09
CA THR A 68 -23.93 -3.87 15.73
C THR A 68 -22.88 -4.02 14.62
N LEU A 69 -21.66 -4.44 14.96
CA LEU A 69 -20.52 -4.68 14.06
C LEU A 69 -19.99 -3.46 13.29
N LYS A 70 -20.35 -2.24 13.70
CA LYS A 70 -19.75 -1.02 13.15
C LYS A 70 -18.37 -0.80 13.73
N VAL A 71 -17.43 -0.37 12.89
CA VAL A 71 -16.06 -0.06 13.34
C VAL A 71 -16.06 1.13 14.30
N ARG A 72 -15.41 0.97 15.45
CA ARG A 72 -15.13 2.05 16.41
C ARG A 72 -13.84 2.77 16.00
N ARG A 73 -13.98 3.79 15.15
CA ARG A 73 -12.85 4.45 14.50
C ARG A 73 -11.78 4.97 15.47
N ARG A 74 -12.17 5.63 16.56
CA ARG A 74 -11.20 6.23 17.51
C ARG A 74 -10.34 5.16 18.18
N GLU A 75 -10.94 4.02 18.48
CA GLU A 75 -10.33 2.86 19.14
C GLU A 75 -9.40 2.12 18.17
N VAL A 76 -9.83 1.95 16.92
CA VAL A 76 -8.97 1.43 15.84
C VAL A 76 -7.77 2.36 15.60
N GLU A 77 -8.00 3.66 15.43
CA GLU A 77 -6.92 4.64 15.22
C GLU A 77 -5.92 4.63 16.37
N LYS A 78 -6.40 4.60 17.62
CA LYS A 78 -5.55 4.51 18.81
C LYS A 78 -4.75 3.20 18.85
N ARG A 79 -5.37 2.06 18.54
CA ARG A 79 -4.70 0.75 18.58
C ARG A 79 -3.63 0.62 17.48
N PHE A 80 -3.89 1.16 16.30
CA PHE A 80 -3.03 1.01 15.12
C PHE A 80 -2.28 2.29 14.75
N THR A 81 -2.11 3.23 15.69
CA THR A 81 -1.46 4.53 15.45
C THR A 81 -0.10 4.36 14.75
N GLY A 82 0.76 3.46 15.25
CA GLY A 82 2.08 3.23 14.66
C GLY A 82 2.02 2.76 13.20
N VAL A 83 1.08 1.88 12.85
CA VAL A 83 0.90 1.42 11.46
C VAL A 83 0.43 2.56 10.57
N ILE A 84 -0.52 3.37 11.05
CA ILE A 84 -1.05 4.53 10.32
C ILE A 84 0.06 5.56 10.07
N GLU A 85 0.86 5.88 11.10
CA GLU A 85 2.00 6.80 10.99
C GLU A 85 3.05 6.29 10.01
N GLU A 86 3.36 5.00 10.02
CA GLU A 86 4.27 4.37 9.07
C GLU A 86 3.77 4.51 7.63
N MET A 87 2.48 4.26 7.38
CA MET A 87 1.87 4.42 6.06
C MET A 87 1.99 5.86 5.56
N TYR A 88 1.64 6.84 6.39
CA TYR A 88 1.78 8.25 6.01
C TYR A 88 3.24 8.65 5.76
N SER A 89 4.18 8.13 6.56
CA SER A 89 5.61 8.36 6.38
C SER A 89 6.10 7.80 5.04
N LYS A 90 5.73 6.56 4.69
CA LYS A 90 6.02 5.95 3.38
C LYS A 90 5.48 6.80 2.23
N ILE A 91 4.23 7.26 2.33
CA ILE A 91 3.62 8.14 1.33
C ILE A 91 4.40 9.45 1.18
N ALA A 92 4.82 10.06 2.29
CA ALA A 92 5.60 11.30 2.28
C ALA A 92 6.99 11.10 1.63
N ILE A 93 7.66 9.99 1.92
CA ILE A 93 8.95 9.62 1.32
C ILE A 93 8.80 9.41 -0.19
N ARG A 94 7.79 8.66 -0.64
CA ARG A 94 7.52 8.43 -2.07
C ARG A 94 7.29 9.76 -2.82
N ARG A 95 6.55 10.69 -2.21
CA ARG A 95 6.34 12.05 -2.77
C ARG A 95 7.64 12.84 -2.89
N LYS A 96 8.49 12.84 -1.86
CA LYS A 96 9.79 13.55 -1.86
C LYS A 96 10.78 12.95 -2.87
N GLY A 97 10.80 11.62 -3.00
CA GLY A 97 11.63 10.92 -3.99
C GLY A 97 11.26 11.19 -5.45
N GLY A 98 9.98 11.44 -5.73
CA GLY A 98 9.51 11.87 -7.05
C GLY A 98 9.96 13.29 -7.41
N ALA A 99 9.83 14.24 -6.47
CA ALA A 99 10.20 15.64 -6.68
C ALA A 99 11.69 15.85 -7.03
N GLY A 100 12.58 14.96 -6.55
CA GLY A 100 14.02 15.03 -6.85
C GLY A 100 14.42 14.58 -8.26
N LYS A 101 13.59 13.78 -8.95
CA LYS A 101 13.87 13.34 -10.34
C LYS A 101 13.50 14.40 -11.37
N ASP A 102 12.41 15.14 -11.14
CA ASP A 102 11.96 16.19 -12.07
C ASP A 102 12.91 17.39 -12.10
N ALA A 103 13.55 17.73 -10.96
CA ALA A 103 14.52 18.82 -10.87
C ALA A 103 15.79 18.58 -11.71
N ARG A 104 16.20 17.33 -11.97
CA ARG A 104 17.41 17.02 -12.76
C ARG A 104 17.19 17.06 -14.27
N ARG A 105 15.95 17.02 -14.75
CA ARG A 105 15.63 17.04 -16.19
C ARG A 105 15.66 18.46 -16.78
N ASN A 106 15.45 19.49 -15.96
CA ASN A 106 15.34 20.88 -16.43
C ASN A 106 16.67 21.69 -16.43
N GLY A 107 17.82 21.01 -16.27
CA GLY A 107 19.13 21.65 -16.10
C GLY A 107 20.14 21.45 -17.24
N ARG A 108 19.75 20.91 -18.40
CA ARG A 108 20.61 20.82 -19.60
C ARG A 108 20.03 21.69 -20.71
N ALA A 109 20.30 22.99 -20.66
CA ALA A 109 20.17 23.89 -21.79
C ALA A 109 21.42 24.77 -21.92
N HIS A 110 22.02 24.70 -23.09
CA HIS A 110 23.03 25.57 -23.69
C HIS A 110 24.41 25.71 -23.02
N LYS A 111 25.38 24.97 -23.56
CA LYS A 111 26.71 25.50 -23.80
C LYS A 111 27.36 24.81 -25.00
N ASP A 112 26.91 25.17 -26.20
CA ASP A 112 27.56 24.80 -27.45
C ASP A 112 28.13 26.06 -28.14
N ASP A 113 29.43 26.26 -27.93
CA ASP A 113 30.49 26.43 -28.95
C ASP A 113 30.41 27.58 -29.95
N GLY A 114 30.74 28.79 -29.50
CA GLY A 114 31.31 29.80 -30.39
C GLY A 114 32.78 29.50 -30.69
N SER A 115 33.08 28.56 -31.59
CA SER A 115 34.45 28.35 -32.07
C SER A 115 34.74 29.23 -33.28
N SER A 116 35.64 30.18 -33.05
CA SER A 116 36.30 31.07 -33.98
C SER A 116 37.20 30.30 -34.95
N VAL A 117 37.01 30.47 -36.27
CA VAL A 117 38.12 30.34 -37.23
C VAL A 117 37.94 31.38 -38.34
N ARG A 118 38.70 32.47 -38.27
CA ARG A 118 39.16 33.23 -39.44
C ARG A 118 40.68 33.07 -39.47
N HIS A 119 41.20 32.53 -40.56
CA HIS A 119 42.49 32.90 -41.17
C HIS A 119 42.51 32.37 -42.60
#